data_AF-W4G004-F1
#
_entry.id   AF-W4G004-F1
#
_cell.length_a   1.000
_cell.length_b   1.000
_cell.length_c   1.000
_cell.angle_alpha   90.00
_cell.angle_beta   90.00
_cell.angle_gamma   90.00
#
_symmetry.space_group_name_H-M   'P 1'
#
loop_
_entity.id
_entity.type
_entity.pdbx_description
1 polymer ?
#
loop_
_entity_poly.entity_id
_entity_poly.type
_entity_poly.pdbx_seq_one_letter_code
_entity_poly.pdbx_strand_id
1 'polypeptide(L)'
;MGHPRKTCTELGCNKLAASGGLCVGHGGGKMCQFPGCTKGYQRGGFCRNHGGGSRCTVPFCIKVDAGHGLCRSHGGGKRCKAVDCGKADVGGGYCTAHGGGKRCGFPSCDKNSQGGGFCRAHGGGRRCTVPDCTKMGRGASGKCPEHGGSPLCNAPNCRKIARDGQGRCREHSKDIHNEVLSQTSDDSDLLSRRVARPSSTASSQTANSPLESLVMLASAPPVAFAYRRLLVQVQLQVPWTELRVLALLQSEPQVRSVHILGYRHSSAPRQPKSAVCFVVRWAAHSSAALELALGALDVRYSVLENSLVEDMASLVVVETILKVNGMMCVANCGNTVVRAIQSVASVLEVHLEFDDAQVVVQSHNTVTAHALIARIQAIGFEADLVSVTPVPWHRQYVQSAAITRFNITVGSTCNAQEGATSRWTSHCSSRLC
;
A
#
# COMPACT_ATOMS: atom_id res chain seq x y z
N MET A 1 18.01 7.77 53.95
CA MET A 1 19.03 8.72 53.46
C MET A 1 19.66 8.16 52.19
N GLY A 2 19.33 8.69 51.02
CA GLY A 2 19.89 8.22 49.75
C GLY A 2 21.34 8.67 49.61
N HIS A 3 22.26 7.77 49.24
CA HIS A 3 23.64 8.14 48.96
C HIS A 3 23.70 9.14 47.80
N PRO A 4 24.52 10.19 47.90
CA PRO A 4 24.64 11.17 46.83
C PRO A 4 25.08 10.47 45.53
N ARG A 5 24.31 10.67 44.46
CA ARG A 5 24.59 10.05 43.16
C ARG A 5 25.89 10.64 42.61
N LYS A 6 26.87 9.77 42.38
CA LYS A 6 28.18 10.12 41.81
C LYS A 6 28.00 10.63 40.37
N THR A 7 28.87 11.53 39.94
CA THR A 7 28.96 11.98 38.55
C THR A 7 29.63 10.92 37.68
N CYS A 8 29.47 11.04 36.37
CA CYS A 8 30.12 10.18 35.39
C CYS A 8 31.63 10.30 35.52
N THR A 9 32.33 9.17 35.52
CA THR A 9 33.80 9.10 35.59
C THR A 9 34.50 9.46 34.28
N GLU A 10 33.74 9.70 33.20
CA GLU A 10 34.30 10.13 31.92
C GLU A 10 34.71 11.59 31.96
N LEU A 11 35.92 11.87 31.47
CA LEU A 11 36.51 13.21 31.48
C LEU A 11 35.60 14.21 30.76
N GLY A 12 35.27 15.31 31.43
CA GLY A 12 34.39 16.36 30.90
C GLY A 12 32.89 16.02 30.91
N CYS A 13 32.46 14.91 31.52
CA CYS A 13 31.05 14.55 31.60
C CYS A 13 30.40 14.94 32.94
N ASN A 14 29.59 15.99 32.93
CA ASN A 14 28.87 16.46 34.13
C ASN A 14 27.56 15.71 34.42
N LYS A 15 27.30 14.59 33.73
CA LYS A 15 26.06 13.82 33.91
C LYS A 15 26.18 12.91 35.12
N LEU A 16 25.05 12.60 35.76
CA LEU A 16 25.00 11.65 36.86
C LEU A 16 25.31 10.22 36.35
N ALA A 17 26.10 9.48 37.13
CA ALA A 17 26.34 8.08 36.90
C ALA A 17 25.05 7.28 37.16
N ALA A 18 24.76 6.33 36.27
CA ALA A 18 23.63 5.44 36.37
C ALA A 18 24.06 4.08 36.95
N SER A 19 25.13 3.47 36.44
CA SER A 19 25.76 2.27 37.01
C SER A 19 27.25 2.23 36.67
N GLY A 20 28.06 1.61 37.53
CA GLY A 20 29.49 1.41 37.26
C GLY A 20 30.30 2.71 37.11
N GLY A 21 29.87 3.80 37.74
CA GLY A 21 30.54 5.12 37.62
C GLY A 21 30.26 5.87 36.31
N LEU A 22 29.56 5.27 35.35
CA LEU A 22 29.31 5.87 34.05
C LEU A 22 27.86 6.37 33.93
N CYS A 23 27.63 7.39 33.11
CA CYS A 23 26.28 7.85 32.78
C CYS A 23 25.65 6.95 31.71
N VAL A 24 24.32 7.03 31.51
CA VAL A 24 23.60 6.25 30.49
C VAL A 24 24.19 6.43 29.08
N GLY A 25 24.69 7.63 28.77
CA GLY A 25 25.32 7.91 27.48
C GLY A 25 26.71 7.31 27.31
N HIS A 26 27.38 6.95 28.40
CA HIS A 26 28.74 6.41 28.43
C HIS A 26 28.79 4.96 28.93
N GLY A 27 27.71 4.19 28.79
CA GLY A 27 27.75 2.77 29.16
C GLY A 27 27.16 2.41 30.53
N GLY A 28 26.81 3.39 31.36
CA GLY A 28 26.25 3.14 32.70
C GLY A 28 24.77 2.71 32.71
N GLY A 29 24.25 2.24 31.59
CA GLY A 29 22.90 1.72 31.47
C GLY A 29 22.93 0.23 31.15
N LYS A 30 21.81 -0.45 31.39
CA LYS A 30 21.55 -1.82 30.94
C LYS A 30 21.71 -1.91 29.41
N MET A 31 22.73 -2.60 28.90
CA MET A 31 23.08 -2.67 27.46
C MET A 31 22.55 -3.91 26.74
N CYS A 32 22.10 -3.72 25.50
CA CYS A 32 21.63 -4.79 24.64
C CYS A 32 22.69 -5.90 24.52
N GLN A 33 22.30 -7.14 24.81
CA GLN A 33 23.17 -8.31 24.75
C GLN A 33 23.56 -8.72 23.33
N PHE A 34 22.87 -8.18 22.31
CA PHE A 34 23.23 -8.41 20.92
C PHE A 34 24.66 -7.88 20.63
N PRO A 35 25.56 -8.71 20.08
CA PRO A 35 26.95 -8.34 19.83
C PRO A 35 27.09 -7.02 19.05
N GLY A 36 27.94 -6.12 19.54
CA GLY A 36 28.18 -4.81 18.91
C GLY A 36 27.06 -3.78 19.07
N CYS A 37 26.01 -4.05 19.85
CA CYS A 37 24.93 -3.08 20.06
C CYS A 37 25.17 -2.17 21.28
N THR A 38 25.31 -0.86 21.04
CA THR A 38 25.51 0.15 22.11
C THR A 38 24.20 0.70 22.69
N LYS A 39 23.03 0.15 22.28
CA LYS A 39 21.73 0.63 22.75
C LYS A 39 21.35 -0.03 24.07
N GLY A 40 20.68 0.74 24.93
CA GLY A 40 20.12 0.18 26.15
C GLY A 40 19.02 -0.86 25.90
N TYR A 41 18.96 -1.91 26.73
CA TYR A 41 17.84 -2.86 26.75
C TYR A 41 16.73 -2.40 27.71
N GLN A 42 15.52 -2.90 27.46
CA GLN A 42 14.36 -2.67 28.31
C GLN A 42 14.09 -3.92 29.16
N ARG A 43 13.31 -4.86 28.63
CA ARG A 43 13.06 -6.19 29.20
C ARG A 43 13.54 -7.26 28.23
N GLY A 44 14.04 -8.38 28.77
CA GLY A 44 14.51 -9.52 27.98
C GLY A 44 15.90 -9.35 27.35
N GLY A 45 16.79 -8.55 27.95
CA GLY A 45 18.22 -8.48 27.54
C GLY A 45 18.53 -7.76 26.23
N PHE A 46 17.53 -7.51 25.37
CA PHE A 46 17.73 -6.89 24.05
C PHE A 46 17.13 -5.49 23.93
N CYS A 47 17.64 -4.69 23.00
CA CYS A 47 17.03 -3.41 22.63
C CYS A 47 15.78 -3.64 21.77
N ARG A 48 14.95 -2.60 21.61
CA ARG A 48 13.70 -2.66 20.81
C ARG A 48 13.88 -3.24 19.40
N ASN A 49 15.01 -2.94 18.76
CA ASN A 49 15.32 -3.42 17.40
C ASN A 49 15.81 -4.87 17.37
N HIS A 50 16.39 -5.38 18.47
CA HIS A 50 16.97 -6.73 18.56
C HIS A 50 16.10 -7.68 19.38
N GLY A 51 14.79 -7.45 19.45
CA GLY A 51 13.89 -8.37 20.17
C GLY A 51 13.36 -7.83 21.50
N GLY A 52 13.92 -6.76 22.06
CA GLY A 52 13.54 -6.23 23.37
C GLY A 52 12.09 -5.74 23.49
N GLY A 53 11.47 -6.04 24.65
CA GLY A 53 10.09 -5.70 24.97
C GLY A 53 9.07 -6.80 24.61
N SER A 54 7.89 -6.79 25.24
CA SER A 54 6.81 -7.71 24.91
C SER A 54 6.34 -7.51 23.46
N ARG A 55 5.92 -8.59 22.81
CA ARG A 55 5.40 -8.58 21.44
C ARG A 55 3.88 -8.58 21.46
N CYS A 56 3.32 -8.06 20.38
CA CYS A 56 1.89 -8.13 20.15
C CYS A 56 1.44 -9.60 20.13
N THR A 57 0.38 -9.92 20.86
CA THR A 57 -0.19 -11.27 20.97
C THR A 57 -0.96 -11.70 19.73
N VAL A 58 -1.38 -10.74 18.89
CA VAL A 58 -1.98 -11.03 17.58
C VAL A 58 -1.01 -11.88 16.73
N PRO A 59 -1.47 -13.03 16.19
CA PRO A 59 -0.66 -13.91 15.36
C PRO A 59 0.10 -13.17 14.26
N PHE A 60 1.35 -13.57 14.03
CA PHE A 60 2.26 -13.01 13.01
C PHE A 60 2.61 -11.51 13.18
N CYS A 61 2.20 -10.86 14.27
CA CYS A 61 2.53 -9.47 14.50
C CYS A 61 3.88 -9.29 15.22
N ILE A 62 4.90 -8.87 14.48
CA ILE A 62 6.24 -8.61 15.06
C ILE A 62 6.36 -7.29 15.83
N LYS A 63 5.29 -6.48 15.88
CA LYS A 63 5.32 -5.16 16.50
C LYS A 63 5.35 -5.27 18.02
N VAL A 64 6.02 -4.30 18.64
CA VAL A 64 6.16 -4.23 20.10
C VAL A 64 4.81 -3.87 20.73
N ASP A 65 4.48 -4.57 21.80
CA ASP A 65 3.33 -4.32 22.68
C ASP A 65 3.39 -2.89 23.24
N ALA A 66 2.27 -2.18 23.14
CA ALA A 66 2.09 -0.82 23.63
C ALA A 66 1.19 -0.75 24.87
N GLY A 67 0.72 -1.90 25.37
CA GLY A 67 -0.17 -2.10 26.50
C GLY A 67 -1.17 -3.23 26.21
N HIS A 68 -1.48 -4.02 27.25
CA HIS A 68 -2.45 -5.12 27.19
C HIS A 68 -2.09 -6.23 26.19
N GLY A 69 -0.81 -6.45 25.92
CA GLY A 69 -0.34 -7.47 24.97
C GLY A 69 -0.55 -7.10 23.51
N LEU A 70 -1.02 -5.89 23.18
CA LEU A 70 -1.33 -5.49 21.81
C LEU A 70 -0.38 -4.37 21.36
N CYS A 71 -0.01 -4.35 20.09
CA CYS A 71 0.71 -3.20 19.54
C CYS A 71 -0.24 -2.02 19.28
N ARG A 72 0.30 -0.82 19.05
CA ARG A 72 -0.50 0.40 18.77
C ARG A 72 -1.53 0.25 17.63
N SER A 73 -1.23 -0.52 16.58
CA SER A 73 -2.18 -0.72 15.47
C SER A 73 -3.25 -1.76 15.79
N HIS A 74 -2.94 -2.73 16.65
CA HIS A 74 -3.91 -3.72 17.15
C HIS A 74 -4.57 -3.26 18.44
N GLY A 75 -4.42 -1.99 18.77
CA GLY A 75 -5.19 -1.38 19.83
C GLY A 75 -4.54 -1.29 21.22
N GLY A 76 -3.25 -1.60 21.32
CA GLY A 76 -2.51 -1.40 22.56
C GLY A 76 -2.23 0.07 22.88
N GLY A 77 -2.12 0.34 24.18
CA GLY A 77 -1.95 1.68 24.75
C GLY A 77 -3.26 2.41 25.01
N LYS A 78 -3.17 3.61 25.60
CA LYS A 78 -4.34 4.44 25.92
C LYS A 78 -5.09 4.86 24.65
N ARG A 79 -6.42 4.88 24.75
CA ARG A 79 -7.33 5.27 23.66
C ARG A 79 -7.95 6.63 23.92
N CYS A 80 -8.42 7.24 22.84
CA CYS A 80 -9.19 8.47 22.90
C CYS A 80 -10.45 8.26 23.74
N LYS A 81 -10.70 9.17 24.69
CA LYS A 81 -11.86 9.17 25.59
C LYS A 81 -13.15 9.67 24.93
N ALA A 82 -13.06 10.30 23.76
CA ALA A 82 -14.24 10.69 22.99
C ALA A 82 -15.06 9.44 22.61
N VAL A 83 -16.38 9.58 22.69
CA VAL A 83 -17.37 8.53 22.35
C VAL A 83 -17.09 8.01 20.94
N ASP A 84 -17.15 6.68 20.78
CA ASP A 84 -16.92 5.95 19.52
C ASP A 84 -15.59 6.23 18.80
N CYS A 85 -14.56 6.68 19.53
CA CYS A 85 -13.25 6.96 18.95
C CYS A 85 -12.21 5.87 19.26
N GLY A 86 -11.98 4.97 18.29
CA GLY A 86 -10.92 3.96 18.38
C GLY A 86 -9.49 4.48 18.24
N LYS A 87 -9.28 5.78 18.02
CA LYS A 87 -7.93 6.34 17.78
C LYS A 87 -7.08 6.35 19.06
N ALA A 88 -5.76 6.24 18.90
CA ALA A 88 -4.83 6.25 20.03
C ALA A 88 -4.79 7.63 20.73
N ASP A 89 -4.69 7.61 22.07
CA ASP A 89 -4.42 8.79 22.87
C ASP A 89 -2.96 9.24 22.64
N VAL A 90 -2.80 10.51 22.25
CA VAL A 90 -1.49 11.13 22.02
C VAL A 90 -1.07 12.05 23.17
N GLY A 91 -1.87 12.12 24.23
CA GLY A 91 -1.68 12.88 25.45
C GLY A 91 -2.98 13.58 25.87
N GLY A 92 -3.28 13.63 27.17
CA GLY A 92 -4.47 14.29 27.69
C GLY A 92 -5.77 13.48 27.58
N GLY A 93 -5.69 12.21 27.15
CA GLY A 93 -6.86 11.32 27.04
C GLY A 93 -7.55 11.38 25.68
N TYR A 94 -7.00 12.07 24.68
CA TYR A 94 -7.64 12.26 23.39
C TYR A 94 -6.68 11.98 22.23
N CYS A 95 -7.23 11.64 21.06
CA CYS A 95 -6.44 11.58 19.83
C CYS A 95 -6.19 12.99 19.27
N THR A 96 -5.28 13.14 18.32
CA THR A 96 -4.95 14.45 17.71
C THR A 96 -6.18 15.21 17.21
N ALA A 97 -7.15 14.51 16.61
CA ALA A 97 -8.38 15.13 16.08
C ALA A 97 -9.32 15.61 17.20
N HIS A 98 -9.30 14.97 18.37
CA HIS A 98 -10.11 15.34 19.53
C HIS A 98 -9.32 16.17 20.55
N GLY A 99 -8.32 16.93 20.09
CA GLY A 99 -7.55 17.84 20.96
C GLY A 99 -6.42 17.19 21.76
N GLY A 100 -6.08 15.93 21.46
CA GLY A 100 -4.99 15.22 22.10
C GLY A 100 -3.62 15.84 21.86
N GLY A 101 -2.74 15.69 22.84
CA GLY A 101 -1.35 16.17 22.83
C GLY A 101 -1.21 17.62 23.30
N LYS A 102 0.03 18.07 23.53
CA LYS A 102 0.28 19.46 23.96
C LYS A 102 -0.11 20.43 22.84
N ARG A 103 -0.90 21.46 23.17
CA ARG A 103 -1.33 22.51 22.24
C ARG A 103 -0.28 23.62 22.15
N CYS A 104 -0.35 24.41 21.09
CA CYS A 104 0.48 25.59 20.94
C CYS A 104 0.11 26.62 22.00
N GLY A 105 1.07 27.08 22.81
CA GLY A 105 0.85 28.12 23.82
C GLY A 105 0.66 29.54 23.25
N PHE A 106 0.52 29.68 21.93
CA PHE A 106 0.28 30.97 21.31
C PHE A 106 -1.23 31.25 21.34
N PRO A 107 -1.67 32.47 21.71
CA PRO A 107 -3.10 32.81 21.79
C PRO A 107 -3.86 32.42 20.51
N SER A 108 -5.03 31.80 20.68
CA SER A 108 -5.91 31.40 19.57
C SER A 108 -5.28 30.44 18.54
N CYS A 109 -4.31 29.61 18.94
CA CYS A 109 -3.70 28.61 18.06
C CYS A 109 -4.09 27.18 18.40
N ASP A 110 -4.96 26.59 17.58
CA ASP A 110 -5.40 25.19 17.70
C ASP A 110 -4.45 24.15 17.09
N LYS A 111 -3.21 24.54 16.82
CA LYS A 111 -2.22 23.60 16.29
C LYS A 111 -1.49 22.89 17.44
N ASN A 112 -1.13 21.63 17.22
CA ASN A 112 -0.32 20.88 18.18
C ASN A 112 1.09 21.45 18.31
N SER A 113 1.61 21.47 19.54
CA SER A 113 2.99 21.83 19.83
C SER A 113 3.93 20.77 19.24
N GLN A 114 4.92 21.22 18.47
CA GLN A 114 5.95 20.38 17.86
C GLN A 114 7.21 20.26 18.75
N GLY A 115 7.16 20.82 19.96
CA GLY A 115 8.29 20.92 20.91
C GLY A 115 8.50 22.37 21.33
N GLY A 116 8.95 22.60 22.56
CA GLY A 116 9.12 23.96 23.11
C GLY A 116 7.81 24.70 23.42
N GLY A 117 6.66 23.99 23.43
CA GLY A 117 5.35 24.57 23.78
C GLY A 117 4.60 25.20 22.61
N PHE A 118 5.21 25.33 21.42
CA PHE A 118 4.61 26.01 20.28
C PHE A 118 4.44 25.09 19.07
N CYS A 119 3.57 25.47 18.14
CA CYS A 119 3.45 24.82 16.83
C CYS A 119 4.59 25.28 15.90
N ARG A 120 4.81 24.57 14.78
CA ARG A 120 5.90 24.89 13.84
C ARG A 120 5.92 26.35 13.36
N ALA A 121 4.76 26.96 13.14
CA ALA A 121 4.64 28.35 12.71
C ALA A 121 5.03 29.34 13.83
N HIS A 122 4.73 29.00 15.08
CA HIS A 122 5.02 29.83 16.25
C HIS A 122 6.33 29.43 16.95
N GLY A 123 7.26 28.81 16.22
CA GLY A 123 8.59 28.47 16.74
C GLY A 123 8.72 27.12 17.41
N GLY A 124 7.72 26.26 17.28
CA GLY A 124 7.74 24.89 17.75
C GLY A 124 8.70 23.97 17.01
N GLY A 125 9.32 23.06 17.75
CA GLY A 125 10.31 22.10 17.25
C GLY A 125 11.75 22.52 17.55
N ARG A 126 12.72 21.67 17.19
CA ARG A 126 14.15 21.96 17.43
C ARG A 126 14.66 22.94 16.38
N ARG A 127 15.09 24.14 16.78
CA ARG A 127 15.76 25.10 15.90
C ARG A 127 17.19 24.65 15.58
N CYS A 128 17.74 25.21 14.50
CA CYS A 128 19.15 25.07 14.19
C CYS A 128 19.99 25.56 15.39
N THR A 129 21.02 24.80 15.75
CA THR A 129 21.92 25.17 16.86
C THR A 129 22.91 26.27 16.50
N VAL A 130 23.03 26.64 15.22
CA VAL A 130 23.83 27.80 14.78
C VAL A 130 23.13 29.09 15.24
N PRO A 131 23.86 30.03 15.88
CA PRO A 131 23.34 31.33 16.28
C PRO A 131 22.64 32.05 15.12
N ASP A 132 21.57 32.80 15.43
CA ASP A 132 20.78 33.58 14.46
C ASP A 132 20.10 32.79 13.33
N CYS A 133 20.24 31.46 13.32
CA CYS A 133 19.55 30.63 12.34
C CYS A 133 18.16 30.23 12.82
N THR A 134 17.12 30.78 12.18
CA THR A 134 15.72 30.44 12.47
C THR A 134 15.26 29.12 11.81
N LYS A 135 16.10 28.48 10.99
CA LYS A 135 15.75 27.23 10.27
C LYS A 135 15.58 26.07 11.25
N MET A 136 14.85 25.04 10.82
CA MET A 136 14.60 23.85 11.63
C MET A 136 15.83 22.96 11.68
N GLY A 137 16.28 22.62 12.88
CA GLY A 137 17.32 21.64 13.14
C GLY A 137 16.84 20.22 12.82
N ARG A 138 17.72 19.39 12.26
CA ARG A 138 17.43 18.00 11.90
C ARG A 138 18.51 17.08 12.45
N GLY A 139 18.13 15.82 12.68
CA GLY A 139 19.05 14.79 13.16
C GLY A 139 19.57 15.05 14.58
N ALA A 140 20.62 14.31 14.95
CA ALA A 140 21.23 14.41 16.27
C ALA A 140 22.03 15.71 16.45
N SER A 141 22.63 16.24 15.38
CA SER A 141 23.40 17.49 15.41
C SER A 141 22.55 18.72 15.69
N GLY A 142 21.23 18.63 15.47
CA GLY A 142 20.31 19.75 15.67
C GLY A 142 20.55 20.93 14.71
N LYS A 143 21.39 20.77 13.67
CA LYS A 143 21.65 21.79 12.66
C LYS A 143 20.66 21.67 11.50
N CYS A 144 20.41 22.76 10.76
CA CYS A 144 19.62 22.70 9.53
C CYS A 144 20.48 22.19 8.36
N PRO A 145 19.90 21.77 7.22
CA PRO A 145 20.65 21.21 6.09
C PRO A 145 21.84 22.07 5.63
N GLU A 146 21.64 23.40 5.58
CA GLU A 146 22.69 24.35 5.18
C GLU A 146 23.82 24.52 6.22
N HIS A 147 23.57 24.15 7.47
CA HIS A 147 24.56 24.23 8.55
C HIS A 147 25.10 22.84 8.91
N GLY A 148 25.09 21.87 7.99
CA GLY A 148 25.56 20.50 8.24
C GLY A 148 24.59 19.61 9.01
N GLY A 149 23.30 19.97 9.01
CA GLY A 149 22.22 19.10 9.46
C GLY A 149 21.92 17.99 8.46
N SER A 150 21.27 16.91 8.91
CA SER A 150 20.92 15.80 8.02
C SER A 150 20.10 16.30 6.81
N PRO A 151 20.58 16.08 5.56
CA PRO A 151 19.92 16.60 4.37
C PRO A 151 18.58 15.89 4.14
N LEU A 152 17.76 16.50 3.29
CA LEU A 152 16.57 15.84 2.78
C LEU A 152 16.95 14.82 1.71
N CYS A 153 16.08 13.85 1.51
CA CYS A 153 16.19 12.92 0.41
C CYS A 153 16.20 13.71 -0.90
N ASN A 154 17.17 13.42 -1.76
CA ASN A 154 17.30 14.01 -3.09
C ASN A 154 16.24 13.51 -4.10
N ALA A 155 15.52 12.43 -3.77
CA ALA A 155 14.41 11.94 -4.58
C ALA A 155 13.33 13.02 -4.75
N PRO A 156 12.76 13.16 -5.96
CA PRO A 156 11.79 14.20 -6.27
C PRO A 156 10.61 14.15 -5.29
N ASN A 157 10.20 15.31 -4.80
CA ASN A 157 9.12 15.48 -3.81
C ASN A 157 9.29 14.74 -2.47
N CYS A 158 10.44 14.14 -2.21
CA CYS A 158 10.67 13.44 -0.96
C CYS A 158 11.12 14.39 0.15
N ARG A 159 10.25 14.59 1.15
CA ARG A 159 10.55 15.41 2.35
C ARG A 159 11.19 14.61 3.49
N LYS A 160 11.53 13.33 3.28
CA LYS A 160 12.16 12.47 4.30
C LYS A 160 13.63 12.84 4.44
N ILE A 161 14.19 12.60 5.62
CA ILE A 161 15.62 12.84 5.89
C ILE A 161 16.43 11.75 5.20
N ALA A 162 17.50 12.13 4.51
CA ALA A 162 18.47 11.20 3.94
C ALA A 162 19.16 10.41 5.06
N ARG A 163 19.30 9.10 4.87
CA ARG A 163 19.86 8.17 5.86
C ARG A 163 21.06 7.42 5.35
N ASP A 164 21.27 7.37 4.05
CA ASP A 164 22.50 6.87 3.45
C ASP A 164 23.46 8.03 3.13
N GLY A 165 24.71 7.67 2.80
CA GLY A 165 25.72 8.63 2.33
C GLY A 165 25.45 9.20 0.94
N GLN A 166 24.41 8.71 0.25
CA GLN A 166 24.06 9.06 -1.13
C GLN A 166 22.89 10.07 -1.19
N GLY A 167 22.48 10.60 -0.03
CA GLY A 167 21.44 11.62 0.04
C GLY A 167 20.02 11.07 -0.14
N ARG A 168 19.77 9.77 0.03
CA ARG A 168 18.44 9.15 -0.04
C ARG A 168 17.92 8.69 1.31
N CYS A 169 16.60 8.66 1.45
CA CYS A 169 15.94 8.14 2.64
C CYS A 169 15.90 6.61 2.63
N ARG A 170 15.55 5.97 3.76
CA ARG A 170 15.47 4.49 3.88
C ARG A 170 14.62 3.77 2.83
N GLU A 171 13.65 4.46 2.24
CA GLU A 171 12.79 3.89 1.20
C GLU A 171 13.52 3.98 -0.14
N HIS A 172 13.88 5.18 -0.57
CA HIS A 172 14.59 5.41 -1.85
C HIS A 172 16.03 4.88 -1.92
N SER A 173 16.62 4.50 -0.79
CA SER A 173 17.95 3.87 -0.74
C SER A 173 17.94 2.43 -1.30
N LYS A 174 16.79 1.75 -1.21
CA LYS A 174 16.64 0.36 -1.71
C LYS A 174 16.56 0.29 -3.23
N ASP A 175 16.21 1.39 -3.89
CA ASP A 175 15.99 1.44 -5.33
C ASP A 175 17.32 1.45 -6.13
N ILE A 176 18.47 1.77 -5.51
CA ILE A 176 19.78 1.81 -6.19
C ILE A 176 20.37 0.43 -6.44
N HIS A 177 20.15 -0.52 -5.53
CA HIS A 177 20.77 -1.85 -5.67
C HIS A 177 20.25 -2.63 -6.89
N ASN A 178 19.08 -2.26 -7.43
CA ASN A 178 18.56 -2.86 -8.65
C ASN A 178 19.05 -2.19 -9.95
N GLU A 179 19.53 -0.94 -9.92
CA GLU A 179 20.04 -0.29 -11.13
C GLU A 179 21.50 -0.67 -11.44
N VAL A 180 22.34 -0.86 -10.41
CA VAL A 180 23.79 -1.12 -10.61
C VAL A 180 24.08 -2.53 -11.12
N LEU A 181 23.20 -3.52 -10.84
CA LEU A 181 23.34 -4.90 -11.34
C LEU A 181 23.02 -5.05 -12.83
N SER A 182 22.51 -4.00 -13.49
CA SER A 182 22.10 -4.04 -14.90
C SER A 182 23.14 -3.49 -15.88
N GLN A 183 24.33 -3.07 -15.42
CA GLN A 183 25.31 -2.33 -16.24
C GLN A 183 26.71 -2.95 -16.35
N THR A 184 26.95 -4.19 -15.92
CA THR A 184 28.25 -4.86 -16.18
C THR A 184 28.08 -6.35 -16.47
N SER A 185 27.81 -6.72 -17.72
CA SER A 185 28.09 -8.07 -18.23
C SER A 185 28.25 -8.07 -19.75
N ASP A 186 29.29 -7.41 -20.23
CA ASP A 186 29.96 -7.78 -21.47
C ASP A 186 31.32 -8.33 -21.07
N ASP A 187 31.48 -9.66 -21.07
CA ASP A 187 32.68 -10.31 -21.60
C ASP A 187 32.51 -11.84 -21.63
N SER A 188 32.85 -12.38 -22.79
CA SER A 188 32.82 -13.77 -23.21
C SER A 188 34.05 -14.57 -22.76
N ASP A 189 33.88 -15.90 -22.79
CA ASP A 189 34.91 -16.96 -22.75
C ASP A 189 35.59 -17.29 -21.41
N LEU A 190 35.33 -18.50 -20.89
CA LEU A 190 36.27 -19.64 -21.00
C LEU A 190 35.87 -20.83 -20.09
N LEU A 191 35.96 -22.03 -20.70
CA LEU A 191 36.31 -23.32 -20.10
C LEU A 191 35.23 -24.18 -19.41
N SER A 192 34.52 -24.92 -20.26
CA SER A 192 34.47 -26.39 -20.32
C SER A 192 35.22 -27.20 -19.25
N ARG A 193 34.50 -28.14 -18.62
CA ARG A 193 34.77 -29.60 -18.54
C ARG A 193 34.22 -30.19 -17.22
N ARG A 194 33.27 -31.12 -17.28
CA ARG A 194 33.52 -32.58 -17.26
C ARG A 194 32.22 -33.39 -17.31
N VAL A 195 32.35 -34.46 -18.08
CA VAL A 195 31.45 -35.57 -18.37
C VAL A 195 31.36 -36.54 -17.19
N ALA A 196 30.17 -37.11 -16.93
CA ALA A 196 29.96 -38.56 -16.74
C ALA A 196 28.47 -38.92 -16.51
N ARG A 197 27.95 -39.77 -17.40
CA ARG A 197 26.86 -40.76 -17.21
C ARG A 197 27.55 -42.15 -17.23
N PRO A 198 26.89 -43.32 -17.14
CA PRO A 198 25.57 -43.75 -16.60
C PRO A 198 25.75 -44.89 -15.54
N SER A 199 24.76 -45.55 -14.93
CA SER A 199 23.95 -46.65 -15.52
C SER A 199 23.05 -47.33 -14.47
N SER A 200 21.81 -47.62 -14.89
CA SER A 200 21.03 -48.89 -14.79
C SER A 200 20.82 -49.57 -13.41
N THR A 201 19.62 -50.03 -13.04
CA THR A 201 18.93 -51.21 -13.61
C THR A 201 17.51 -51.35 -13.02
N ALA A 202 16.72 -52.20 -13.69
CA ALA A 202 15.27 -52.42 -13.64
C ALA A 202 14.68 -53.01 -12.35
N SER A 203 13.35 -52.90 -12.18
CA SER A 203 12.42 -54.04 -12.08
C SER A 203 10.94 -53.63 -12.05
N SER A 204 10.19 -54.24 -12.97
CA SER A 204 8.75 -54.61 -13.03
C SER A 204 8.20 -55.23 -11.71
N GLN A 205 6.92 -55.29 -11.34
CA GLN A 205 5.62 -55.34 -12.05
C GLN A 205 4.45 -55.26 -11.03
N THR A 206 3.26 -54.83 -11.52
CA THR A 206 1.87 -55.27 -11.19
C THR A 206 1.06 -54.79 -9.95
N ALA A 207 -0.17 -54.34 -10.30
CA ALA A 207 -1.49 -54.48 -9.66
C ALA A 207 -1.93 -53.52 -8.52
N ASN A 208 -2.72 -52.50 -8.88
CA ASN A 208 -4.16 -52.33 -8.54
C ASN A 208 -4.61 -50.87 -8.69
N SER A 209 -5.77 -50.64 -9.32
CA SER A 209 -6.48 -49.34 -9.32
C SER A 209 -7.00 -49.02 -7.91
N PRO A 210 -7.08 -47.74 -7.52
CA PRO A 210 -8.33 -47.00 -7.76
C PRO A 210 -8.14 -45.53 -8.17
N LEU A 211 -9.23 -44.92 -8.66
CA LEU A 211 -9.44 -43.49 -8.79
C LEU A 211 -9.12 -42.77 -7.46
N GLU A 212 -7.92 -42.18 -7.29
CA GLU A 212 -7.71 -41.13 -6.26
C GLU A 212 -6.40 -40.31 -6.35
N SER A 213 -5.71 -40.21 -7.51
CA SER A 213 -4.35 -39.62 -7.53
C SER A 213 -4.06 -38.57 -8.60
N LEU A 214 -5.05 -37.77 -8.99
CA LEU A 214 -4.85 -36.67 -9.96
C LEU A 214 -4.97 -35.27 -9.34
N VAL A 215 -4.41 -35.09 -8.14
CA VAL A 215 -4.14 -33.76 -7.57
C VAL A 215 -2.72 -33.69 -7.03
N MET A 216 -1.75 -33.79 -7.93
CA MET A 216 -0.44 -33.17 -7.71
C MET A 216 -0.55 -31.73 -8.21
N LEU A 217 -0.92 -30.81 -7.31
CA LEU A 217 -0.70 -29.37 -7.52
C LEU A 217 0.82 -29.15 -7.60
N ALA A 218 1.37 -29.31 -8.81
CA ALA A 218 2.56 -28.58 -9.17
C ALA A 218 2.17 -27.09 -9.07
N SER A 219 2.83 -26.37 -8.15
CA SER A 219 2.75 -24.92 -8.09
C SER A 219 3.18 -24.36 -9.45
N ALA A 220 2.23 -24.11 -10.33
CA ALA A 220 2.48 -23.46 -11.60
C ALA A 220 3.19 -22.12 -11.30
N PRO A 221 4.26 -21.77 -12.02
CA PRO A 221 4.84 -20.43 -11.89
C PRO A 221 3.73 -19.40 -12.13
N PRO A 222 3.68 -18.30 -11.36
CA PRO A 222 2.69 -17.25 -11.56
C PRO A 222 2.72 -16.82 -13.02
N VAL A 223 1.53 -16.71 -13.64
CA VAL A 223 1.44 -16.27 -15.03
C VAL A 223 2.02 -14.85 -15.11
N ALA A 224 3.05 -14.67 -15.93
CA ALA A 224 3.66 -13.37 -16.20
C ALA A 224 2.57 -12.42 -16.71
N PHE A 225 2.35 -11.32 -15.98
CA PHE A 225 1.33 -10.36 -16.36
C PHE A 225 1.97 -9.12 -16.98
N ALA A 226 1.66 -8.88 -18.26
CA ALA A 226 2.11 -7.68 -18.96
C ALA A 226 1.07 -6.55 -18.82
N TYR A 227 1.52 -5.33 -18.55
CA TYR A 227 0.69 -4.13 -18.59
C TYR A 227 1.47 -2.94 -19.11
N ARG A 228 0.78 -1.94 -19.64
CA ARG A 228 1.43 -0.68 -20.02
C ARG A 228 1.43 0.30 -18.86
N ARG A 229 2.59 0.89 -18.58
CA ARG A 229 2.75 2.03 -17.69
C ARG A 229 2.80 3.28 -18.55
N LEU A 230 1.77 4.11 -18.41
CA LEU A 230 1.58 5.32 -19.18
C LEU A 230 1.75 6.52 -18.27
N LEU A 231 2.66 7.43 -18.62
CA LEU A 231 2.79 8.72 -17.96
C LEU A 231 2.04 9.76 -18.79
N VAL A 232 0.82 10.10 -18.37
CA VAL A 232 -0.03 11.04 -19.10
C VAL A 232 0.02 12.39 -18.41
N GLN A 233 0.42 13.43 -19.13
CA GLN A 233 0.30 14.81 -18.70
C GLN A 233 -0.98 15.40 -19.26
N VAL A 234 -1.81 15.98 -18.39
CA VAL A 234 -3.14 16.47 -18.72
C VAL A 234 -3.22 17.95 -18.39
N GLN A 235 -3.65 18.78 -19.33
CA GLN A 235 -3.93 20.19 -19.09
C GLN A 235 -5.33 20.35 -18.47
N LEU A 236 -5.38 20.82 -17.23
CA LEU A 236 -6.61 21.13 -16.51
C LEU A 236 -7.18 22.47 -16.99
N GLN A 237 -8.38 22.39 -17.55
CA GLN A 237 -9.24 23.52 -17.89
C GLN A 237 -10.62 23.26 -17.30
N VAL A 238 -11.35 24.31 -16.91
CA VAL A 238 -12.73 24.16 -16.40
C VAL A 238 -13.56 23.42 -17.48
N PRO A 239 -14.32 22.36 -17.15
CA PRO A 239 -14.73 21.91 -15.81
C PRO A 239 -13.88 20.77 -15.22
N TRP A 240 -12.75 20.45 -15.84
CA TRP A 240 -11.86 19.34 -15.51
C TRP A 240 -10.91 19.71 -14.35
N THR A 241 -11.18 19.12 -13.19
CA THR A 241 -10.29 19.17 -12.02
C THR A 241 -9.44 17.90 -11.95
N GLU A 242 -8.36 17.93 -11.17
CA GLU A 242 -7.53 16.74 -10.89
C GLU A 242 -8.36 15.51 -10.52
N LEU A 243 -9.35 15.70 -9.65
CA LEU A 243 -10.20 14.62 -9.14
C LEU A 243 -11.19 14.10 -10.20
N ARG A 244 -11.67 14.96 -11.09
CA ARG A 244 -12.57 14.55 -12.19
C ARG A 244 -11.82 13.73 -13.24
N VAL A 245 -10.62 14.16 -13.60
CA VAL A 245 -9.74 13.40 -14.50
C VAL A 245 -9.32 12.08 -13.86
N LEU A 246 -9.00 12.09 -12.56
CA LEU A 246 -8.68 10.86 -11.81
C LEU A 246 -9.86 9.88 -11.81
N ALA A 247 -11.06 10.34 -11.47
CA ALA A 247 -12.26 9.51 -11.39
C ALA A 247 -12.60 8.88 -12.74
N LEU A 248 -12.45 9.64 -13.83
CA LEU A 248 -12.73 9.15 -15.17
C LEU A 248 -11.67 8.16 -15.66
N LEU A 249 -10.39 8.45 -15.46
CA LEU A 249 -9.34 7.47 -15.75
C LEU A 249 -9.55 6.19 -14.91
N GLN A 250 -10.06 6.29 -13.69
CA GLN A 250 -10.39 5.12 -12.87
C GLN A 250 -11.65 4.37 -13.33
N SER A 251 -12.59 5.02 -14.04
CA SER A 251 -13.79 4.37 -14.56
C SER A 251 -13.52 3.55 -15.82
N GLU A 252 -12.39 3.77 -16.50
CA GLU A 252 -12.10 3.00 -17.71
C GLU A 252 -11.81 1.52 -17.42
N PRO A 253 -12.49 0.59 -18.11
CA PRO A 253 -12.45 -0.83 -17.79
C PRO A 253 -11.06 -1.44 -17.97
N GLN A 254 -10.22 -0.84 -18.81
CA GLN A 254 -8.86 -1.30 -19.09
C GLN A 254 -7.80 -0.64 -18.19
N VAL A 255 -8.21 0.28 -17.29
CA VAL A 255 -7.33 0.93 -16.32
C VAL A 255 -7.26 0.14 -15.02
N ARG A 256 -6.06 -0.36 -14.71
CA ARG A 256 -5.78 -1.10 -13.48
C ARG A 256 -5.60 -0.18 -12.26
N SER A 257 -4.88 0.92 -12.45
CA SER A 257 -4.62 1.89 -11.39
C SER A 257 -4.22 3.23 -11.98
N VAL A 258 -4.66 4.31 -11.34
CA VAL A 258 -4.26 5.67 -11.67
C VAL A 258 -3.66 6.32 -10.43
N HIS A 259 -2.49 6.92 -10.59
CA HIS A 259 -1.82 7.66 -9.51
C HIS A 259 -1.45 9.06 -9.99
N ILE A 260 -1.81 10.08 -9.21
CA ILE A 260 -1.38 11.46 -9.45
C ILE A 260 0.08 11.60 -9.01
N LEU A 261 0.98 11.96 -9.93
CA LEU A 261 2.39 12.26 -9.61
C LEU A 261 2.62 13.75 -9.25
N GLY A 262 1.67 14.61 -9.61
CA GLY A 262 1.73 16.06 -9.39
C GLY A 262 2.01 16.84 -10.67
N TYR A 263 2.41 18.10 -10.53
CA TYR A 263 2.64 19.03 -11.63
C TYR A 263 4.09 18.95 -12.11
N ARG A 264 4.33 18.75 -13.41
CA ARG A 264 5.66 19.02 -13.99
C ARG A 264 5.81 20.53 -14.20
N HIS A 265 6.87 21.11 -13.64
CA HIS A 265 7.25 22.47 -14.00
C HIS A 265 7.72 22.46 -15.45
N SER A 266 6.97 23.14 -16.33
CA SER A 266 7.56 23.64 -17.56
C SER A 266 8.69 24.58 -17.17
N SER A 267 9.86 24.43 -17.77
CA SER A 267 11.06 25.27 -17.54
C SER A 267 10.87 26.74 -17.98
N ALA A 268 9.68 27.10 -18.47
CA ALA A 268 9.31 28.46 -18.84
C ALA A 268 8.80 29.28 -17.64
N PRO A 269 9.19 30.57 -17.51
CA PRO A 269 8.81 31.40 -16.38
C PRO A 269 7.31 31.77 -16.45
N ARG A 270 6.60 31.58 -15.34
CA ARG A 270 5.20 32.01 -15.07
C ARG A 270 4.12 31.42 -16.00
N GLN A 271 3.85 30.11 -15.88
CA GLN A 271 2.57 29.52 -16.27
C GLN A 271 1.80 29.04 -15.02
N PRO A 272 0.46 29.14 -14.98
CA PRO A 272 -0.34 28.61 -13.88
C PRO A 272 -0.17 27.09 -13.76
N LYS A 273 -0.55 26.53 -12.62
CA LYS A 273 -0.64 25.09 -12.34
C LYS A 273 -1.70 24.42 -13.22
N SER A 274 -1.53 24.45 -14.54
CA SER A 274 -2.54 24.00 -15.50
C SER A 274 -2.27 22.61 -16.03
N ALA A 275 -1.18 21.93 -15.68
CA ALA A 275 -0.89 20.58 -16.19
C ALA A 275 -0.47 19.58 -15.10
N VAL A 276 -1.20 18.47 -14.99
CA VAL A 276 -1.00 17.42 -13.98
C VAL A 276 -0.61 16.11 -14.64
N CYS A 277 0.35 15.40 -14.05
CA CYS A 277 0.78 14.10 -14.52
C CYS A 277 0.12 12.97 -13.75
N PHE A 278 -0.38 11.99 -14.51
CA PHE A 278 -0.98 10.75 -14.04
C PHE A 278 -0.13 9.58 -14.50
N VAL A 279 0.15 8.64 -13.60
CA VAL A 279 0.61 7.30 -13.97
C VAL A 279 -0.61 6.43 -14.09
N VAL A 280 -0.87 5.98 -15.31
CA VAL A 280 -1.95 5.06 -15.65
C VAL A 280 -1.32 3.70 -15.91
N ARG A 281 -1.72 2.69 -15.13
CA ARG A 281 -1.43 1.29 -15.47
C ARG A 281 -2.61 0.76 -16.28
N TRP A 282 -2.37 0.43 -17.54
CA TRP A 282 -3.37 0.03 -18.54
C TRP A 282 -3.11 -1.40 -19.01
N ALA A 283 -4.14 -2.08 -19.53
CA ALA A 283 -4.00 -3.42 -20.11
C ALA A 283 -2.95 -3.46 -21.25
N ALA A 284 -2.37 -4.64 -21.55
CA ALA A 284 -1.26 -4.72 -22.51
C ALA A 284 -1.68 -4.48 -23.97
N HIS A 285 -2.96 -4.73 -24.31
CA HIS A 285 -3.47 -4.73 -25.67
C HIS A 285 -3.74 -3.29 -26.19
N SER A 286 -2.74 -2.74 -26.87
CA SER A 286 -2.75 -1.46 -27.61
C SER A 286 -3.03 -0.18 -26.77
N SER A 287 -2.31 0.91 -27.10
CA SER A 287 -2.60 2.25 -26.53
C SER A 287 -3.77 2.95 -27.21
N ALA A 288 -4.27 2.43 -28.34
CA ALA A 288 -5.30 3.07 -29.16
C ALA A 288 -6.62 3.31 -28.40
N ALA A 289 -7.01 2.38 -27.52
CA ALA A 289 -8.21 2.52 -26.69
C ALA A 289 -8.04 3.58 -25.59
N LEU A 290 -6.82 3.76 -25.05
CA LEU A 290 -6.53 4.86 -24.13
C LEU A 290 -6.55 6.20 -24.87
N GLU A 291 -5.97 6.28 -26.06
CA GLU A 291 -6.00 7.50 -26.87
C GLU A 291 -7.42 7.89 -27.25
N LEU A 292 -8.29 6.90 -27.52
CA LEU A 292 -9.72 7.12 -27.73
C LEU A 292 -10.42 7.61 -26.44
N ALA A 293 -10.15 6.97 -25.29
CA ALA A 293 -10.74 7.35 -24.00
C ALA A 293 -10.26 8.74 -23.53
N LEU A 294 -9.00 9.08 -23.77
CA LEU A 294 -8.44 10.41 -23.49
C LEU A 294 -8.92 11.45 -24.51
N GLY A 295 -9.12 11.06 -25.77
CA GLY A 295 -9.70 11.92 -26.81
C GLY A 295 -11.16 12.28 -26.54
N ALA A 296 -11.93 11.36 -25.96
CA ALA A 296 -13.32 11.59 -25.57
C ALA A 296 -13.50 12.65 -24.46
N LEU A 297 -12.42 13.01 -23.76
CA LEU A 297 -12.45 13.96 -22.66
C LEU A 297 -12.52 15.43 -23.08
N ASP A 298 -12.22 15.75 -24.34
CA ASP A 298 -11.98 17.13 -24.79
C ASP A 298 -10.98 17.88 -23.87
N VAL A 299 -10.00 17.12 -23.36
CA VAL A 299 -8.94 17.61 -22.50
C VAL A 299 -7.62 17.50 -23.27
N ARG A 300 -6.83 18.58 -23.29
CA ARG A 300 -5.49 18.52 -23.90
C ARG A 300 -4.58 17.64 -23.06
N TYR A 301 -4.03 16.58 -23.65
CA TYR A 301 -3.10 15.68 -22.97
C TYR A 301 -1.85 15.39 -23.82
N SER A 302 -0.80 14.89 -23.18
CA SER A 302 0.39 14.33 -23.82
C SER A 302 0.83 13.07 -23.09
N VAL A 303 1.15 12.01 -23.83
CA VAL A 303 1.76 10.79 -23.28
C VAL A 303 3.27 10.98 -23.26
N LEU A 304 3.83 11.11 -22.06
CA LEU A 304 5.26 11.34 -21.85
C LEU A 304 6.07 10.04 -21.80
N GLU A 305 5.43 8.93 -21.45
CA GLU A 305 6.06 7.61 -21.34
C GLU A 305 5.01 6.54 -21.62
N ASN A 306 5.40 5.48 -22.35
CA ASN A 306 4.59 4.30 -22.61
C ASN A 306 5.48 3.05 -22.59
N SER A 307 5.53 2.40 -21.44
CA SER A 307 6.43 1.27 -21.18
C SER A 307 5.62 -0.01 -20.97
N LEU A 308 5.96 -1.10 -21.66
CA LEU A 308 5.41 -2.42 -21.34
C LEU A 308 6.15 -2.97 -20.11
N VAL A 309 5.40 -3.35 -19.08
CA VAL A 309 5.90 -3.89 -17.82
C VAL A 309 5.42 -5.32 -17.69
N GLU A 310 6.36 -6.25 -17.65
CA GLU A 310 6.12 -7.66 -17.37
C GLU A 310 6.36 -7.92 -15.87
N ASP A 311 5.28 -8.11 -15.11
CA ASP A 311 5.35 -8.38 -13.67
C ASP A 311 5.15 -9.89 -13.44
N MET A 312 6.27 -10.58 -13.22
CA MET A 312 6.31 -12.04 -13.03
C MET A 312 6.25 -12.47 -11.56
N ALA A 313 6.34 -11.54 -10.59
CA ALA A 313 6.60 -11.88 -9.19
C ALA A 313 5.50 -11.47 -8.20
N SER A 314 4.55 -10.64 -8.63
CA SER A 314 3.48 -10.15 -7.75
C SER A 314 2.27 -11.09 -7.77
N LEU A 315 1.81 -11.51 -6.59
CA LEU A 315 0.51 -12.18 -6.42
C LEU A 315 -0.60 -11.15 -6.66
N VAL A 316 -1.32 -11.28 -7.77
CA VAL A 316 -2.37 -10.34 -8.21
C VAL A 316 -3.68 -11.10 -8.37
N VAL A 317 -4.81 -10.45 -8.05
CA VAL A 317 -6.14 -10.99 -8.36
C VAL A 317 -6.44 -10.72 -9.83
N VAL A 318 -6.80 -11.76 -10.56
CA VAL A 318 -7.19 -11.75 -11.97
C VAL A 318 -8.64 -12.19 -12.09
N GLU A 319 -9.34 -11.57 -13.01
CA GLU A 319 -10.65 -11.95 -13.50
C GLU A 319 -10.45 -12.70 -14.83
N THR A 320 -10.88 -13.95 -14.85
CA THR A 320 -10.86 -14.80 -16.03
C THR A 320 -12.28 -15.01 -16.49
N ILE A 321 -12.58 -14.62 -17.74
CA ILE A 321 -13.89 -14.81 -18.36
C ILE A 321 -13.78 -16.01 -19.29
N LEU A 322 -14.63 -17.01 -19.05
CA LEU A 322 -14.73 -18.22 -19.84
C LEU A 322 -16.13 -18.31 -20.46
N LYS A 323 -16.21 -18.62 -21.74
CA LYS A 323 -17.47 -18.94 -22.41
C LYS A 323 -17.71 -20.44 -22.30
N VAL A 324 -18.85 -20.85 -21.76
CA VAL A 324 -19.17 -22.27 -21.54
C VAL A 324 -20.24 -22.70 -22.54
N ASN A 325 -19.84 -23.56 -23.48
CA ASN A 325 -20.72 -24.04 -24.52
C ASN A 325 -21.66 -25.13 -23.96
N GLY A 326 -22.93 -25.13 -24.38
CA GLY A 326 -23.91 -26.15 -23.99
C GLY A 326 -24.59 -25.93 -22.62
N MET A 327 -24.39 -24.77 -21.98
CA MET A 327 -25.04 -24.44 -20.71
C MET A 327 -26.50 -23.98 -20.91
N MET A 328 -27.45 -24.92 -20.86
CA MET A 328 -28.86 -24.64 -21.20
C MET A 328 -29.74 -24.14 -20.03
N CYS A 329 -29.27 -24.23 -18.77
CA CYS A 329 -30.05 -23.76 -17.62
C CYS A 329 -29.19 -23.26 -16.46
N VAL A 330 -29.61 -22.15 -15.84
CA VAL A 330 -28.94 -21.55 -14.67
C VAL A 330 -28.98 -22.48 -13.46
N ALA A 331 -30.16 -23.05 -13.18
CA ALA A 331 -30.43 -23.75 -11.93
C ALA A 331 -29.64 -25.06 -11.76
N ASN A 332 -29.31 -25.74 -12.85
CA ASN A 332 -28.65 -27.06 -12.80
C ASN A 332 -27.27 -27.04 -13.47
N CYS A 333 -27.20 -26.74 -14.76
CA CYS A 333 -25.93 -26.68 -15.50
C CYS A 333 -25.02 -25.57 -14.95
N GLY A 334 -25.57 -24.37 -14.75
CA GLY A 334 -24.82 -23.24 -14.22
C GLY A 334 -24.25 -23.50 -12.82
N ASN A 335 -25.08 -23.95 -11.88
CA ASN A 335 -24.63 -24.28 -10.53
C ASN A 335 -23.57 -25.40 -10.50
N THR A 336 -23.64 -26.36 -11.42
CA THR A 336 -22.65 -27.44 -11.54
C THR A 336 -21.28 -26.87 -11.95
N VAL A 337 -21.27 -25.97 -12.93
CA VAL A 337 -20.05 -25.28 -13.39
C VAL A 337 -19.47 -24.40 -12.29
N VAL A 338 -20.30 -23.62 -11.60
CA VAL A 338 -19.86 -22.75 -10.48
C VAL A 338 -19.22 -23.56 -9.36
N ARG A 339 -19.85 -24.66 -8.91
CA ARG A 339 -19.30 -25.52 -7.86
C ARG A 339 -17.97 -26.16 -8.27
N ALA A 340 -17.86 -26.59 -9.53
CA ALA A 340 -16.64 -27.18 -10.05
C ALA A 340 -15.47 -26.18 -10.02
N ILE A 341 -15.71 -24.93 -10.42
CA ILE A 341 -14.69 -23.87 -10.42
C ILE A 341 -14.37 -23.40 -9.00
N GLN A 342 -15.38 -23.22 -8.14
CA GLN A 342 -15.17 -22.85 -6.73
C GLN A 342 -14.33 -23.87 -5.95
N SER A 343 -14.30 -25.14 -6.39
CA SER A 343 -13.46 -26.18 -5.80
C SER A 343 -11.96 -26.05 -6.16
N VAL A 344 -11.59 -25.17 -7.09
CA VAL A 344 -10.18 -24.95 -7.47
C VAL A 344 -9.50 -24.05 -6.44
N ALA A 345 -8.35 -24.51 -5.92
CA ALA A 345 -7.60 -23.75 -4.93
C ALA A 345 -7.17 -22.38 -5.46
N SER A 346 -7.29 -21.34 -4.63
CA SER A 346 -6.98 -19.94 -4.96
C SER A 346 -7.97 -19.21 -5.87
N VAL A 347 -9.12 -19.84 -6.17
CA VAL A 347 -10.32 -19.12 -6.66
C VAL A 347 -10.95 -18.37 -5.49
N LEU A 348 -11.26 -17.09 -5.69
CA LEU A 348 -11.83 -16.19 -4.70
C LEU A 348 -13.34 -16.04 -4.89
N GLU A 349 -13.77 -15.87 -6.14
CA GLU A 349 -15.17 -15.63 -6.47
C GLU A 349 -15.50 -16.17 -7.87
N VAL A 350 -16.75 -16.59 -8.06
CA VAL A 350 -17.26 -17.09 -9.35
C VAL A 350 -18.65 -16.53 -9.57
N HIS A 351 -18.86 -15.86 -10.69
CA HIS A 351 -20.14 -15.31 -11.13
C HIS A 351 -20.53 -15.93 -12.47
N LEU A 352 -21.83 -16.07 -12.67
CA LEU A 352 -22.41 -16.61 -13.88
C LEU A 352 -23.21 -15.53 -14.59
N GLU A 353 -22.85 -15.26 -15.84
CA GLU A 353 -23.57 -14.35 -16.72
C GLU A 353 -24.26 -15.20 -17.79
N PHE A 354 -25.49 -15.60 -17.50
CA PHE A 354 -26.20 -16.63 -18.26
C PHE A 354 -26.57 -16.18 -19.66
N ASP A 355 -26.93 -14.91 -19.83
CA ASP A 355 -27.36 -14.35 -21.11
C ASP A 355 -26.25 -14.48 -22.18
N ASP A 356 -24.99 -14.42 -21.76
CA ASP A 356 -23.82 -14.58 -22.63
C ASP A 356 -23.17 -15.97 -22.56
N ALA A 357 -23.74 -16.88 -21.76
CA ALA A 357 -23.16 -18.17 -21.40
C ALA A 357 -21.71 -18.05 -20.85
N GLN A 358 -21.44 -16.98 -20.09
CA GLN A 358 -20.13 -16.67 -19.55
C GLN A 358 -20.03 -17.00 -18.07
N VAL A 359 -18.83 -17.40 -17.67
CA VAL A 359 -18.43 -17.59 -16.28
C VAL A 359 -17.26 -16.68 -15.99
N VAL A 360 -17.47 -15.78 -15.02
CA VAL A 360 -16.50 -14.79 -14.59
C VAL A 360 -15.87 -15.29 -13.29
N VAL A 361 -14.56 -15.55 -13.33
CA VAL A 361 -13.82 -16.17 -12.23
C VAL A 361 -12.78 -15.19 -11.71
N GLN A 362 -12.89 -14.79 -10.44
CA GLN A 362 -11.83 -14.06 -9.77
C GLN A 362 -10.93 -15.02 -9.01
N SER A 363 -9.64 -15.02 -9.32
CA SER A 363 -8.64 -15.88 -8.70
C SER A 363 -7.31 -15.17 -8.56
N HIS A 364 -6.39 -15.74 -7.80
CA HIS A 364 -4.99 -15.33 -7.90
C HIS A 364 -4.40 -15.74 -9.25
N ASN A 365 -3.40 -14.99 -9.74
CA ASN A 365 -2.66 -15.28 -10.99
C ASN A 365 -1.81 -16.58 -10.94
N THR A 366 -1.89 -17.32 -9.84
CA THR A 366 -1.39 -18.70 -9.71
C THR A 366 -2.33 -19.71 -10.37
N VAL A 367 -3.60 -19.36 -10.57
CA VAL A 367 -4.58 -20.18 -11.27
C VAL A 367 -4.54 -19.82 -12.76
N THR A 368 -4.26 -20.79 -13.61
CA THR A 368 -4.21 -20.59 -15.06
C THR A 368 -5.58 -20.80 -15.69
N ALA A 369 -5.86 -20.10 -16.79
CA ALA A 369 -7.07 -20.33 -17.59
C ALA A 369 -7.21 -21.80 -18.03
N HIS A 370 -6.09 -22.45 -18.37
CA HIS A 370 -6.06 -23.87 -18.70
C HIS A 370 -6.56 -24.76 -17.56
N ALA A 371 -6.18 -24.47 -16.31
CA ALA A 371 -6.66 -25.23 -15.15
C ALA A 371 -8.17 -25.08 -14.93
N LEU A 372 -8.71 -23.87 -15.16
CA LEU A 372 -10.14 -23.61 -15.08
C LEU A 372 -10.90 -24.33 -16.20
N ILE A 373 -10.43 -24.25 -17.44
CA ILE A 373 -11.04 -24.94 -18.59
C ILE A 373 -11.01 -26.46 -18.39
N ALA A 374 -9.87 -27.02 -17.97
CA ALA A 374 -9.77 -28.45 -17.68
C ALA A 374 -10.76 -28.91 -16.61
N ARG A 375 -11.05 -28.05 -15.62
CA ARG A 375 -12.04 -28.34 -14.57
C ARG A 375 -13.47 -28.35 -15.11
N ILE A 376 -13.79 -27.46 -16.04
CA ILE A 376 -15.11 -27.41 -16.71
C ILE A 376 -15.27 -28.59 -17.67
N GLN A 377 -14.22 -28.99 -18.38
CA GLN A 377 -14.21 -30.19 -19.23
C GLN A 377 -14.42 -31.47 -18.42
N ALA A 378 -13.84 -31.56 -17.22
CA ALA A 378 -14.00 -32.74 -16.35
C ALA A 378 -15.44 -32.99 -15.88
N ILE A 379 -16.30 -31.97 -15.87
CA ILE A 379 -17.73 -32.10 -15.56
C ILE A 379 -18.62 -32.25 -16.81
N GLY A 380 -18.01 -32.36 -18.00
CA GLY A 380 -18.70 -32.61 -19.26
C GLY A 380 -19.13 -31.38 -20.04
N PHE A 381 -18.56 -30.20 -19.76
CA PHE A 381 -18.82 -28.96 -20.50
C PHE A 381 -17.58 -28.49 -21.27
N GLU A 382 -17.78 -27.95 -22.46
CA GLU A 382 -16.71 -27.28 -23.21
C GLU A 382 -16.61 -25.81 -22.78
N ALA A 383 -15.39 -25.29 -22.66
CA ALA A 383 -15.16 -23.91 -22.27
C ALA A 383 -14.00 -23.28 -23.06
N ASP A 384 -14.24 -22.07 -23.54
CA ASP A 384 -13.28 -21.27 -24.29
C ASP A 384 -12.86 -20.05 -23.47
N LEU A 385 -11.56 -19.70 -23.51
CA LEU A 385 -11.06 -18.50 -22.88
C LEU A 385 -11.50 -17.26 -23.66
N VAL A 386 -12.22 -16.35 -23.00
CA VAL A 386 -12.56 -15.04 -23.56
C VAL A 386 -11.48 -14.02 -23.22
N SER A 387 -11.17 -13.85 -21.93
CA SER A 387 -10.15 -12.91 -21.48
C SER A 387 -9.62 -13.23 -20.09
N VAL A 388 -8.38 -12.81 -19.82
CA VAL A 388 -7.80 -12.75 -18.47
C VAL A 388 -7.34 -11.33 -18.21
N THR A 389 -7.95 -10.68 -17.22
CA THR A 389 -7.68 -9.28 -16.87
C THR A 389 -7.45 -9.11 -15.38
N PRO A 390 -6.44 -8.36 -14.93
CA PRO A 390 -6.20 -8.15 -13.51
C PRO A 390 -7.31 -7.27 -12.91
N VAL A 391 -7.81 -7.61 -11.73
CA VAL A 391 -8.84 -6.81 -11.07
C VAL A 391 -8.22 -5.52 -10.52
N PRO A 392 -8.74 -4.34 -10.90
CA PRO A 392 -8.31 -3.06 -10.33
C PRO A 392 -8.55 -3.01 -8.82
N TRP A 393 -7.60 -2.46 -8.04
CA TRP A 393 -7.67 -2.37 -6.57
C TRP A 393 -8.94 -1.68 -6.03
N HIS A 394 -9.55 -0.77 -6.80
CA HIS A 394 -10.75 -0.06 -6.38
C HIS A 394 -12.04 -0.91 -6.53
N ARG A 395 -12.07 -1.91 -7.42
CA ARG A 395 -13.19 -2.87 -7.53
C ARG A 395 -13.15 -3.95 -6.46
N GLN A 396 -11.98 -4.24 -5.89
CA GLN A 396 -11.81 -5.21 -4.80
C GLN A 396 -12.56 -4.84 -3.50
N TYR A 397 -12.97 -3.58 -3.33
CA TYR A 397 -13.72 -3.10 -2.16
C TYR A 397 -15.23 -2.96 -2.36
N VAL A 398 -15.74 -3.03 -3.60
CA VAL A 398 -17.17 -2.78 -3.88
C VAL A 398 -18.00 -4.05 -3.76
N GLN A 399 -17.45 -5.23 -4.06
CA GLN A 399 -18.19 -6.50 -3.94
C GLN A 399 -18.34 -7.01 -2.50
N SER A 400 -17.51 -6.56 -1.54
CA SER A 400 -17.69 -6.91 -0.11
C SER A 400 -18.96 -6.30 0.50
N ALA A 401 -19.51 -5.25 -0.11
CA ALA A 401 -20.71 -4.55 0.37
C ALA A 401 -22.00 -4.96 -0.36
N ALA A 402 -21.93 -5.80 -1.41
CA ALA A 402 -23.10 -6.21 -2.19
C ALA A 402 -23.90 -7.38 -1.56
N ILE A 403 -23.43 -7.93 -0.42
CA ILE A 403 -24.24 -8.82 0.44
C ILE A 403 -24.81 -8.00 1.60
N THR A 404 -25.61 -7.00 1.27
CA THR A 404 -26.70 -6.57 2.16
C THR A 404 -27.83 -6.12 1.26
N ARG A 405 -28.80 -7.01 1.06
CA ARG A 405 -30.08 -6.69 0.43
C ARG A 405 -30.72 -5.53 1.20
N PHE A 406 -30.56 -4.32 0.72
CA PHE A 406 -31.52 -3.25 0.98
C PHE A 406 -32.44 -3.19 -0.22
N ASN A 407 -33.65 -3.73 -0.04
CA ASN A 407 -34.78 -3.43 -0.90
C ASN A 407 -35.01 -1.93 -0.84
N ILE A 408 -34.56 -1.21 -1.85
CA ILE A 408 -35.09 0.12 -2.17
C ILE A 408 -36.22 -0.15 -3.16
N THR A 409 -37.43 -0.17 -2.64
CA THR A 409 -38.66 -0.03 -3.42
C THR A 409 -38.57 1.30 -4.17
N VAL A 410 -38.42 1.23 -5.49
CA VAL A 410 -38.54 2.38 -6.39
C VAL A 410 -40.04 2.67 -6.52
N GLY A 411 -40.57 3.50 -5.63
CA GLY A 411 -41.91 4.05 -5.73
C GLY A 411 -41.87 5.35 -6.54
N SER A 412 -41.93 5.24 -7.86
CA SER A 412 -42.21 6.38 -8.75
C SER A 412 -43.66 6.32 -9.20
N THR A 413 -44.54 7.09 -8.56
CA THR A 413 -45.62 7.82 -9.25
C THR A 413 -45.87 9.12 -8.49
N CYS A 414 -45.40 10.20 -9.09
CA CYS A 414 -45.82 11.55 -8.79
C CYS A 414 -47.25 11.72 -9.31
N ASN A 415 -48.21 11.90 -8.40
CA ASN A 415 -49.53 12.41 -8.76
C ASN A 415 -49.63 13.83 -8.20
N ALA A 416 -49.71 14.80 -9.10
CA ALA A 416 -49.96 16.19 -8.79
C ALA A 416 -51.45 16.36 -8.47
N GLN A 417 -51.78 16.91 -7.29
CA GLN A 417 -53.02 17.64 -7.06
C GLN A 417 -52.96 18.45 -5.76
N GLU A 418 -53.02 19.77 -5.96
CA GLU A 418 -53.72 20.82 -5.21
C GLU A 418 -53.91 20.72 -3.69
N GLY A 419 -53.63 21.84 -3.00
CA GLY A 419 -54.50 22.29 -1.89
C GLY A 419 -53.83 22.70 -0.58
N ALA A 420 -53.72 24.01 -0.40
CA ALA A 420 -53.99 24.75 0.84
C ALA A 420 -53.05 24.65 2.08
N THR A 421 -52.39 25.80 2.30
CA THR A 421 -52.29 26.55 3.57
C THR A 421 -51.70 25.86 4.82
N SER A 422 -50.50 26.27 5.23
CA SER A 422 -50.28 27.28 6.30
C SER A 422 -48.89 27.15 6.93
N ARG A 423 -48.30 28.32 7.23
CA ARG A 423 -47.18 28.68 8.13
C ARG A 423 -46.37 27.50 8.70
N TRP A 424 -45.04 27.47 8.62
CA TRP A 424 -44.16 28.30 9.47
C TRP A 424 -42.82 28.57 8.80
N THR A 425 -42.31 29.77 9.07
CA THR A 425 -41.10 30.39 8.56
C THR A 425 -39.81 29.82 9.13
N SER A 426 -38.75 29.98 8.31
CA SER A 426 -37.38 30.37 8.66
C SER A 426 -36.27 29.29 8.69
N HIS A 427 -35.27 29.61 7.87
CA HIS A 427 -33.87 29.22 7.89
C HIS A 427 -33.42 27.83 7.44
N CYS A 428 -33.27 27.77 6.11
CA CYS A 428 -32.25 27.02 5.41
C CYS A 428 -30.83 27.46 5.85
N SER A 429 -30.05 26.51 6.35
CA SER A 429 -28.59 26.53 6.29
C SER A 429 -28.06 25.11 6.29
N SER A 430 -27.69 24.67 5.08
CA SER A 430 -26.56 23.80 4.78
C SER A 430 -26.31 22.60 5.70
N ARG A 431 -26.62 21.40 5.19
CA ARG A 431 -25.73 20.23 5.29
C ARG A 431 -26.22 19.11 4.37
N LEU A 432 -25.30 18.69 3.49
CA LEU A 432 -25.14 17.34 2.95
C LEU A 432 -26.21 16.86 1.96
N CYS A 433 -25.83 16.77 0.69
CA CYS A 433 -25.32 15.50 0.13
C CYS A 433 -24.28 15.80 -0.93
#